data_AF-A0A352CR65-F1
#
_entry.id   AF-A0A352CR65-F1
#
_cell.length_a   1.000
_cell.length_b   1.000
_cell.length_c   1.000
_cell.angle_alpha   90.00
_cell.angle_beta   90.00
_cell.angle_gamma   90.00
#
_symmetry.space_group_name_H-M   'P 1'
#
loop_
_entity.id
_entity.type
_entity.pdbx_description
1 polymer ?
#
loop_
_entity_poly.entity_id
_entity_poly.type
_entity_poly.pdbx_seq_one_letter_code
_entity_poly.pdbx_strand_id
1 'polypeptide(L)'
;VLTGKLFHVPVKGTHAHSWIMSFPDELTAFRTYARLYPDACILLVDTYDVLKSGVPNAIRVFQEMRDAGIPLKGYGIRIDSGDLAYLSKMAYRMLDEAGFGDAIISASSDLDEYLINSLKEQGAKINSWGVGTNLITSNGWSAFGGVYKMAAIKNKNDREFTPKIKLSENTEKVTNPGNKTVFRLYSKMTGKIKADLIALEGESFDPEKDLTICDPISTWKKTTLRGGSYTIRELLVPVFKDGLCVYRSPEVMEIQKVCKRELDTLWEESRRLMNPHQVYVDLSDRLYDMKKKLFEEMSLKEQQAHSTSENNQKQE
;
A
#
# COMPACT_ATOMS: atom_id res chain seq x y z
N VAL A 1 -4.49 13.44 15.60
CA VAL A 1 -5.72 13.67 16.41
C VAL A 1 -6.98 13.64 15.56
N LEU A 2 -7.13 14.50 14.54
CA LEU A 2 -8.35 14.54 13.71
C LEU A 2 -8.69 13.19 13.06
N THR A 3 -7.69 12.48 12.50
CA THR A 3 -7.88 11.12 11.94
C THR A 3 -8.41 10.13 12.98
N GLY A 4 -7.92 10.20 14.23
CA GLY A 4 -8.42 9.34 15.31
C GLY A 4 -9.86 9.67 15.70
N LYS A 5 -10.22 10.96 15.71
CA LYS A 5 -11.60 11.41 15.97
C LYS A 5 -12.57 10.96 14.88
N LEU A 6 -12.20 11.10 13.61
CA LEU A 6 -13.09 10.84 12.47
C LEU A 6 -13.15 9.36 12.07
N PHE A 7 -12.06 8.62 12.25
CA PHE A 7 -11.89 7.28 11.68
C PHE A 7 -11.47 6.21 12.69
N HIS A 8 -11.45 6.55 13.98
CA HIS A 8 -11.09 5.63 15.07
C HIS A 8 -9.70 4.99 14.92
N VAL A 9 -8.79 5.65 14.18
CA VAL A 9 -7.39 5.23 14.07
C VAL A 9 -6.69 5.47 15.40
N PRO A 10 -5.98 4.46 15.97
CA PRO A 10 -5.24 4.63 17.21
C PRO A 10 -4.28 5.80 17.14
N VAL A 11 -4.37 6.71 18.13
CA VAL A 11 -3.49 7.88 18.22
C VAL A 11 -2.37 7.56 19.19
N LYS A 12 -1.14 7.77 18.74
CA LYS A 12 0.06 7.74 19.58
C LYS A 12 0.85 9.03 19.36
N GLY A 13 1.57 9.45 20.39
CA GLY A 13 2.41 10.64 20.36
C GLY A 13 3.30 10.67 21.60
N THR A 14 4.38 11.44 21.49
CA THR A 14 5.33 11.71 22.59
C THR A 14 5.36 13.22 22.83
N HIS A 15 6.43 13.75 23.43
CA HIS A 15 6.73 15.18 23.38
C HIS A 15 7.77 15.51 22.29
N ALA A 16 7.99 16.82 22.06
CA ALA A 16 8.96 17.35 21.12
C ALA A 16 10.17 17.98 21.84
N HIS A 17 11.21 18.35 21.10
CA HIS A 17 12.37 19.06 21.66
C HIS A 17 11.99 20.37 22.36
N SER A 18 11.00 21.10 21.83
CA SER A 18 10.51 22.33 22.44
C SER A 18 9.99 22.15 23.87
N TRP A 19 9.45 20.97 24.21
CA TRP A 19 9.10 20.65 25.59
C TRP A 19 10.35 20.67 26.45
N ILE A 20 11.38 19.88 26.10
CA ILE A 20 12.62 19.77 26.89
C ILE A 20 13.31 21.13 27.03
N MET A 21 13.42 21.87 25.93
CA MET A 21 14.06 23.19 25.89
C MET A 21 13.33 24.27 26.72
N SER A 22 12.07 24.04 27.10
CA SER A 22 11.31 24.97 27.94
C SER A 22 11.59 24.83 29.44
N PHE A 23 12.31 23.78 29.86
CA PHE A 23 12.70 23.54 31.25
C PHE A 23 14.15 23.97 31.51
N PRO A 24 14.52 24.19 32.78
CA PRO A 24 15.91 24.47 33.16
C PRO A 24 16.89 23.36 32.79
N ASP A 25 16.42 22.11 32.79
CA ASP A 25 17.22 20.93 32.49
C ASP A 25 16.36 19.77 31.98
N GLU A 26 17.01 18.83 31.29
CA GLU A 26 16.38 17.67 30.65
C GLU A 26 15.70 16.71 31.66
N LEU A 27 16.30 16.51 32.83
CA LEU A 27 15.76 15.61 33.85
C LEU A 27 14.45 16.16 34.44
N THR A 28 14.39 17.47 34.70
CA THR A 28 13.16 18.15 35.14
C THR A 28 12.06 18.03 34.10
N ALA A 29 12.38 18.17 32.81
CA ALA A 29 11.42 17.98 31.72
C ALA A 29 10.86 16.55 31.68
N PHE A 30 11.73 15.54 31.81
CA PHE A 30 11.34 14.12 31.80
C PHE A 30 10.49 13.75 33.01
N ARG A 31 10.88 14.16 34.22
CA ARG A 31 10.07 13.94 35.44
C ARG A 31 8.69 14.56 35.30
N THR A 32 8.61 15.78 34.77
CA THR A 32 7.34 16.46 34.55
C THR A 32 6.47 15.70 33.56
N TYR A 33 7.05 15.22 32.45
CA TYR A 33 6.31 14.43 31.46
C TYR A 33 5.80 13.10 32.03
N ALA A 34 6.66 12.37 32.75
CA ALA A 34 6.30 11.10 33.39
C ALA A 34 5.16 11.25 34.41
N ARG A 35 5.12 12.36 35.15
CA ARG A 35 4.02 12.68 36.07
C ARG A 35 2.70 12.95 35.36
N LEU A 36 2.72 13.59 34.20
CA LEU A 36 1.52 13.92 33.42
C LEU A 36 1.00 12.72 32.62
N TYR A 37 1.90 11.86 32.13
CA TYR A 37 1.58 10.77 31.21
C TYR A 37 2.25 9.44 31.65
N PRO A 38 1.95 8.91 32.85
CA PRO A 38 2.63 7.73 33.39
C PRO A 38 2.44 6.46 32.54
N ASP A 39 1.29 6.31 31.87
CA ASP A 39 0.97 5.15 31.03
C ASP A 39 1.40 5.30 29.54
N ALA A 40 2.04 6.43 29.19
CA ALA A 40 2.48 6.75 27.83
C ALA A 40 3.80 7.54 27.83
N CYS A 41 4.74 7.13 28.69
CA CYS A 41 5.97 7.85 28.96
C CYS A 41 7.10 7.48 27.99
N ILE A 42 7.05 8.01 26.76
CA ILE A 42 8.15 7.91 25.79
C ILE A 42 8.96 9.20 25.79
N LEU A 43 10.21 9.13 26.27
CA LEU A 43 11.08 10.29 26.50
C LEU A 43 12.01 10.53 25.30
N LEU A 44 12.02 11.75 24.77
CA LEU A 44 12.91 12.16 23.67
C LEU A 44 14.32 12.43 24.20
N VAL A 45 15.29 11.57 23.86
CA VAL A 45 16.60 11.52 24.54
C VAL A 45 17.74 12.21 23.79
N ASP A 46 17.50 12.78 22.62
CA ASP A 46 18.55 13.31 21.74
C ASP A 46 18.56 14.85 21.64
N THR A 47 18.04 15.56 22.66
CA THR A 47 18.07 17.03 22.65
C THR A 47 19.47 17.59 22.84
N TYR A 48 20.30 16.95 23.69
CA TYR A 48 21.66 17.39 23.96
C TYR A 48 22.70 16.30 23.65
N ASP A 49 22.58 15.12 24.28
CA ASP A 49 23.42 13.95 24.00
C ASP A 49 22.69 12.69 24.44
N VAL A 50 22.48 11.76 23.49
CA VAL A 50 21.72 10.52 23.71
C VAL A 50 22.32 9.67 24.82
N LEU A 51 23.63 9.43 24.77
CA LEU A 51 24.27 8.42 25.62
C LEU A 51 24.81 9.03 26.92
N LYS A 52 25.14 10.31 26.92
CA LYS A 52 25.71 11.00 28.09
C LYS A 52 24.66 11.71 28.95
N SER A 53 23.51 12.09 28.38
CA SER A 53 22.47 12.83 29.11
C SER A 53 21.11 12.16 29.01
N GLY A 54 20.55 12.02 27.80
CA GLY A 54 19.15 11.64 27.61
C GLY A 54 18.81 10.25 28.14
N VAL A 55 19.52 9.20 27.71
CA VAL A 55 19.29 7.84 28.19
C VAL A 55 19.57 7.71 29.70
N PRO A 56 20.68 8.23 30.25
CA PRO A 56 20.88 8.26 31.71
C PRO A 56 19.73 8.94 32.48
N ASN A 57 19.23 10.08 32.00
CA ASN A 57 18.13 10.80 32.63
C ASN A 57 16.81 10.03 32.52
N ALA A 58 16.54 9.40 31.37
CA ALA A 58 15.37 8.54 31.19
C ALA A 58 15.38 7.35 32.16
N ILE A 59 16.53 6.68 32.32
CA ILE A 59 16.71 5.57 33.28
C ILE A 59 16.40 6.03 34.70
N ARG A 60 16.91 7.21 35.12
CA ARG A 60 16.62 7.78 36.45
C ARG A 60 15.11 7.96 36.65
N VAL A 61 14.41 8.50 35.66
CA VAL A 61 12.96 8.70 35.71
C VAL A 61 12.21 7.37 35.76
N PHE A 62 12.62 6.36 34.98
CA PHE A 62 11.98 5.05 35.03
C PHE A 62 12.19 4.33 36.36
N GLN A 63 13.36 4.52 36.98
CA GLN A 63 13.63 4.01 38.33
C GLN A 63 12.74 4.72 39.37
N GLU A 64 12.64 6.05 39.31
CA GLU A 64 11.73 6.81 40.18
C GLU A 64 10.27 6.37 40.01
N MET A 65 9.82 6.12 38.78
CA MET A 65 8.48 5.59 38.50
C MET A 65 8.29 4.20 39.11
N ARG A 66 9.26 3.30 38.94
CA ARG A 66 9.25 1.94 39.51
C ARG A 66 9.20 1.97 41.03
N ASP A 67 10.03 2.79 41.67
CA ASP A 67 10.12 2.92 43.12
C ASP A 67 8.84 3.52 43.71
N ALA A 68 8.16 4.40 42.97
CA ALA A 68 6.85 4.92 43.31
C ALA A 68 5.70 3.92 43.08
N GLY A 69 5.98 2.70 42.61
CA GLY A 69 4.97 1.67 42.32
C GLY A 69 4.13 1.96 41.07
N ILE A 70 4.56 2.87 40.20
CA ILE A 70 3.86 3.17 38.95
C ILE A 70 4.09 2.02 37.97
N PRO A 71 3.02 1.40 37.43
CA PRO A 71 3.18 0.37 36.40
C PRO A 71 3.87 0.93 35.17
N LEU A 72 5.01 0.35 34.79
CA LEU A 72 5.76 0.75 33.59
C LEU A 72 5.10 0.17 32.34
N LYS A 73 4.01 0.77 31.90
CA LYS A 73 3.29 0.41 30.67
C LYS A 73 3.52 1.49 29.62
N GLY A 74 3.84 1.08 28.38
CA GLY A 74 3.97 2.02 27.27
C GLY A 74 5.08 3.07 27.46
N TYR A 75 6.15 2.70 28.19
CA TYR A 75 7.27 3.56 28.51
C TYR A 75 8.48 3.28 27.62
N GLY A 76 9.41 4.24 27.53
CA GLY A 76 10.63 4.07 26.76
C GLY A 76 11.22 5.38 26.24
N ILE A 77 12.03 5.29 25.20
CA ILE A 77 12.77 6.42 24.64
C ILE A 77 12.47 6.64 23.16
N ARG A 78 12.65 7.87 22.69
CA ARG A 78 12.65 8.23 21.26
C ARG A 78 14.01 8.84 20.88
N ILE A 79 14.59 8.35 19.79
CA ILE A 79 15.81 8.87 19.15
C ILE A 79 15.41 9.42 17.78
N ASP A 80 15.74 10.68 17.49
CA ASP A 80 15.32 11.41 16.29
C ASP A 80 16.49 11.87 15.41
N SER A 81 17.72 11.49 15.76
CA SER A 81 18.94 11.93 15.07
C SER A 81 20.13 11.00 15.32
N GLY A 82 21.19 11.19 14.54
CA GLY A 82 22.43 10.42 14.62
C GLY A 82 22.36 9.03 14.00
N ASP A 83 23.38 8.20 14.25
CA ASP A 83 23.40 6.82 13.79
C ASP A 83 22.43 5.97 14.62
N LEU A 84 21.22 5.77 14.10
CA LEU A 84 20.16 5.04 14.77
C LEU A 84 20.52 3.57 15.07
N ALA A 85 21.36 2.92 14.25
CA ALA A 85 21.77 1.55 14.49
C ALA A 85 22.71 1.46 15.69
N TYR A 86 23.72 2.33 15.74
CA TYR A 86 24.65 2.41 16.86
C TYR A 86 23.94 2.86 18.15
N LEU A 87 23.22 3.98 18.09
CA LEU A 87 22.58 4.61 19.24
C LEU A 87 21.53 3.69 19.87
N SER A 88 20.70 3.02 19.07
CA SER A 88 19.70 2.09 19.61
C SER A 88 20.33 0.90 20.33
N LYS A 89 21.44 0.35 19.82
CA LYS A 89 22.16 -0.75 20.48
C LYS A 89 22.77 -0.32 21.81
N MET A 90 23.38 0.87 21.86
CA MET A 90 23.97 1.38 23.10
C MET A 90 22.91 1.74 24.12
N ALA A 91 21.84 2.43 23.70
CA ALA A 91 20.72 2.76 24.55
C ALA A 91 20.05 1.51 25.11
N TYR A 92 19.85 0.47 24.29
CA TYR A 92 19.32 -0.82 24.75
C TYR A 92 20.21 -1.44 25.84
N ARG A 93 21.54 -1.47 25.66
CA ARG A 93 22.44 -2.02 26.69
C ARG A 93 22.30 -1.28 28.02
N MET A 94 22.29 0.05 27.98
CA MET A 94 22.13 0.87 29.19
C MET A 94 20.78 0.65 29.87
N LEU A 95 19.70 0.55 29.09
CA LEU A 95 18.36 0.26 29.59
C LEU A 95 18.29 -1.14 30.21
N ASP A 96 18.80 -2.15 29.51
CA ASP A 96 18.80 -3.55 29.94
C ASP A 96 19.62 -3.76 31.21
N GLU A 97 20.81 -3.16 31.30
CA GLU A 97 21.66 -3.17 32.51
C GLU A 97 20.97 -2.52 33.72
N ALA A 98 20.14 -1.50 33.49
CA ALA A 98 19.31 -0.87 34.52
C ALA A 98 17.98 -1.62 34.79
N GLY A 99 17.75 -2.76 34.11
CA GLY A 99 16.56 -3.60 34.28
C GLY A 99 15.33 -3.11 33.52
N PHE A 100 15.49 -2.30 32.47
CA PHE A 100 14.43 -1.77 31.59
C PHE A 100 14.55 -2.32 30.16
N GLY A 101 14.96 -3.58 30.00
CA GLY A 101 15.13 -4.23 28.69
C GLY A 101 13.86 -4.36 27.86
N ASP A 102 12.68 -4.19 28.48
CA ASP A 102 11.36 -4.18 27.83
C ASP A 102 10.91 -2.78 27.36
N ALA A 103 11.70 -1.74 27.63
CA ALA A 103 11.39 -0.37 27.21
C ALA A 103 11.24 -0.25 25.68
N ILE A 104 10.32 0.62 25.26
CA ILE A 104 10.16 0.96 23.84
C ILE A 104 11.37 1.79 23.40
N ILE A 105 12.02 1.40 22.31
CA ILE A 105 13.02 2.22 21.63
C ILE A 105 12.39 2.64 20.31
N SER A 106 11.89 3.87 20.29
CA SER A 106 11.29 4.47 19.11
C SER A 106 12.33 5.25 18.33
N ALA A 107 12.31 5.10 17.01
CA ALA A 107 13.10 5.95 16.12
C ALA A 107 12.18 6.77 15.21
N SER A 108 12.53 8.03 15.04
CA SER A 108 12.08 8.90 13.95
C SER A 108 13.35 9.50 13.32
N SER A 109 13.27 10.03 12.09
CA SER A 109 14.34 10.73 11.32
C SER A 109 14.44 10.15 9.91
N ASP A 110 13.81 10.83 8.93
CA ASP A 110 13.86 10.53 7.49
C ASP A 110 13.78 9.04 7.11
N LEU A 111 13.03 8.27 7.89
CA LEU A 111 12.87 6.85 7.70
C LEU A 111 12.11 6.56 6.40
N ASP A 112 12.54 5.53 5.69
CA ASP A 112 11.80 4.88 4.61
C ASP A 112 11.93 3.35 4.76
N GLU A 113 11.29 2.60 3.87
CA GLU A 113 11.30 1.14 3.91
C GLU A 113 12.70 0.53 3.73
N TYR A 114 13.61 1.19 3.00
CA TYR A 114 14.97 0.70 2.74
C TYR A 114 15.88 0.93 3.94
N LEU A 115 15.83 2.12 4.54
CA LEU A 115 16.57 2.44 5.75
C LEU A 115 16.08 1.59 6.92
N ILE A 116 14.77 1.42 7.09
CA ILE A 116 14.22 0.52 8.12
C ILE A 116 14.72 -0.91 7.91
N ASN A 117 14.76 -1.40 6.67
CA ASN A 117 15.29 -2.73 6.37
C ASN A 117 16.79 -2.84 6.74
N SER A 118 17.61 -1.86 6.33
CA SER A 118 19.03 -1.82 6.66
C SER A 118 19.28 -1.77 8.17
N LEU A 119 18.53 -0.94 8.91
CA LEU A 119 18.64 -0.85 10.37
C LEU A 119 18.30 -2.19 11.04
N LYS A 120 17.29 -2.90 10.55
CA LYS A 120 16.94 -4.25 11.05
C LYS A 120 18.04 -5.28 10.76
N GLU A 121 18.60 -5.29 9.55
CA GLU A 121 19.71 -6.18 9.17
C GLU A 121 20.96 -5.92 10.01
N GLN A 122 21.24 -4.67 10.34
CA GLN A 122 22.31 -4.28 11.25
C GLN A 122 22.05 -4.69 12.70
N GLY A 123 20.85 -5.20 13.04
CA GLY A 123 20.49 -5.56 14.41
C GLY A 123 20.24 -4.35 15.31
N ALA A 124 19.76 -3.23 14.76
CA ALA A 124 19.28 -2.10 15.56
C ALA A 124 18.21 -2.58 16.56
N LYS A 125 18.20 -1.98 17.76
CA LYS A 125 17.27 -2.37 18.85
C LYS A 125 15.98 -1.56 18.86
N ILE A 126 15.63 -0.98 17.71
CA ILE A 126 14.42 -0.18 17.51
C ILE A 126 13.21 -1.10 17.39
N ASN A 127 12.19 -0.87 18.20
CA ASN A 127 10.95 -1.65 18.21
C ASN A 127 9.69 -0.80 17.90
N SER A 128 9.87 0.51 17.69
CA SER A 128 8.82 1.44 17.25
C SER A 128 9.37 2.39 16.17
N TRP A 129 8.65 2.55 15.06
CA TRP A 129 9.12 3.30 13.89
C TRP A 129 8.15 4.45 13.59
N GLY A 130 8.65 5.68 13.69
CA GLY A 130 7.92 6.91 13.36
C GLY A 130 8.33 7.41 11.98
N VAL A 131 7.49 7.15 10.97
CA VAL A 131 7.75 7.57 9.59
C VAL A 131 6.89 8.79 9.25
N GLY A 132 7.54 9.87 8.83
CA GLY A 132 6.90 11.15 8.50
C GLY A 132 6.85 11.41 7.00
N THR A 133 7.72 12.30 6.54
CA THR A 133 7.76 12.85 5.17
C THR A 133 7.66 11.77 4.09
N ASN A 134 8.54 10.76 4.12
CA ASN A 134 8.60 9.76 3.05
C ASN A 134 7.29 8.98 2.87
N LEU A 135 6.60 8.66 3.97
CA LEU A 135 5.34 7.93 3.92
C LEU A 135 4.17 8.81 3.46
N ILE A 136 4.06 10.04 3.99
CA ILE A 136 2.90 10.90 3.71
C ILE A 136 2.94 11.52 2.32
N THR A 137 4.13 11.71 1.75
CA THR A 137 4.31 12.29 0.40
C THR A 137 4.49 11.24 -0.69
N SER A 138 4.58 9.95 -0.33
CA SER A 138 5.01 8.87 -1.24
C SER A 138 6.31 9.24 -1.95
N ASN A 139 7.36 9.53 -1.17
CA ASN A 139 8.61 10.06 -1.72
C ASN A 139 9.18 9.12 -2.82
N GLY A 140 9.70 9.71 -3.89
CA GLY A 140 10.11 9.01 -5.11
C GLY A 140 8.99 8.75 -6.13
N TRP A 141 7.73 8.58 -5.69
CA TRP A 141 6.57 8.30 -6.55
C TRP A 141 5.30 9.00 -6.04
N SER A 142 5.31 10.33 -6.03
CA SER A 142 4.24 11.17 -5.45
C SER A 142 2.93 11.16 -6.25
N ALA A 143 2.88 10.50 -7.41
CA ALA A 143 1.70 10.40 -8.25
C ALA A 143 1.47 8.95 -8.73
N PHE A 144 0.23 8.46 -8.58
CA PHE A 144 -0.16 7.09 -8.95
C PHE A 144 -0.37 6.89 -10.46
N GLY A 145 -0.62 7.96 -11.22
CA GLY A 145 -0.84 7.87 -12.68
C GLY A 145 -2.22 7.35 -13.11
N GLY A 146 -3.23 7.40 -12.23
CA GLY A 146 -4.59 6.97 -12.57
C GLY A 146 -5.23 7.78 -13.70
N VAL A 147 -6.02 7.11 -14.56
CA VAL A 147 -6.68 7.73 -15.72
C VAL A 147 -8.16 7.35 -15.80
N TYR A 148 -8.98 8.27 -16.32
CA TYR A 148 -10.35 7.99 -16.72
C TYR A 148 -10.45 7.89 -18.24
N LYS A 149 -11.06 6.82 -18.76
CA LYS A 149 -11.23 6.56 -20.19
C LYS A 149 -12.62 5.98 -20.47
N MET A 150 -13.28 6.49 -21.49
CA MET A 150 -14.49 5.88 -22.03
C MET A 150 -14.13 4.56 -22.71
N ALA A 151 -14.74 3.46 -22.27
CA ALA A 151 -14.53 2.14 -22.87
C ALA A 151 -15.71 1.66 -23.72
N ALA A 152 -16.91 2.22 -23.51
CA ALA A 152 -18.08 1.95 -24.33
C ALA A 152 -19.08 3.12 -24.24
N ILE A 153 -19.98 3.23 -25.23
CA ILE A 153 -21.05 4.21 -25.27
C ILE A 153 -22.35 3.55 -25.73
N LYS A 154 -23.48 3.94 -25.15
CA LYS A 154 -24.81 3.52 -25.60
C LYS A 154 -25.62 4.77 -25.94
N ASN A 155 -25.95 4.95 -27.22
CA ASN A 155 -26.81 6.05 -27.62
C ASN A 155 -28.28 5.74 -27.29
N LYS A 156 -29.14 6.76 -27.33
CA LYS A 156 -30.56 6.67 -26.94
C LYS A 156 -31.32 5.52 -27.63
N ASN A 157 -30.99 5.22 -28.88
CA ASN A 157 -31.67 4.21 -29.68
C ASN A 157 -30.91 2.88 -29.76
N ASP A 158 -29.71 2.81 -29.18
CA ASP A 158 -28.91 1.58 -29.21
C ASP A 158 -29.47 0.59 -28.18
N ARG A 159 -29.59 -0.67 -28.56
CA ARG A 159 -29.95 -1.74 -27.61
C ARG A 159 -28.79 -2.06 -26.67
N GLU A 160 -27.57 -2.05 -27.20
CA GLU A 160 -26.35 -2.47 -26.52
C GLU A 160 -25.29 -1.36 -26.52
N PHE A 161 -24.31 -1.49 -25.64
CA PHE A 161 -23.16 -0.59 -25.62
C PHE A 161 -22.24 -0.87 -26.82
N THR A 162 -21.88 0.18 -27.55
CA THR A 162 -20.83 0.13 -28.57
C THR A 162 -19.46 0.30 -27.91
N PRO A 163 -18.53 -0.67 -28.04
CA PRO A 163 -17.20 -0.57 -27.46
C PRO A 163 -16.37 0.56 -28.11
N LYS A 164 -15.49 1.17 -27.33
CA LYS A 164 -14.58 2.25 -27.73
C LYS A 164 -13.15 1.89 -27.35
N ILE A 165 -12.23 2.16 -28.27
CA ILE A 165 -10.79 1.97 -28.07
C ILE A 165 -10.09 3.27 -28.42
N LYS A 166 -9.10 3.65 -27.60
CA LYS A 166 -8.16 4.72 -27.92
C LYS A 166 -6.83 4.10 -28.32
N LEU A 167 -6.41 4.37 -29.54
CA LEU A 167 -5.08 3.99 -30.02
C LEU A 167 -4.01 4.96 -29.46
N SER A 168 -2.77 4.47 -29.43
CA SER A 168 -1.60 5.23 -28.98
C SER A 168 -0.37 4.62 -29.63
N GLU A 169 0.62 5.46 -29.95
CA GLU A 169 1.94 5.02 -30.45
C GLU A 169 2.64 4.05 -29.47
N ASN A 170 2.45 4.26 -28.17
CA ASN A 170 2.84 3.28 -27.16
C ASN A 170 1.75 2.20 -27.02
N THR A 171 2.10 0.96 -27.34
CA THR A 171 1.23 -0.22 -27.22
C THR A 171 0.66 -0.41 -25.81
N GLU A 172 1.45 -0.11 -24.78
CA GLU A 172 1.05 -0.15 -23.36
C GLU A 172 -0.06 0.86 -23.00
N LYS A 173 -0.25 1.92 -23.79
CA LYS A 173 -1.27 2.96 -23.57
C LYS A 173 -2.56 2.69 -24.33
N VAL A 174 -2.65 1.57 -25.04
CA VAL A 174 -3.88 1.19 -25.72
C VAL A 174 -4.89 0.63 -24.72
N THR A 175 -6.05 1.27 -24.66
CA THR A 175 -7.12 0.95 -23.70
C THR A 175 -7.83 -0.36 -24.03
N ASN A 176 -8.28 -1.09 -23.00
CA ASN A 176 -9.17 -2.24 -23.20
C ASN A 176 -10.63 -1.76 -23.42
N PRO A 177 -11.29 -2.15 -24.53
CA PRO A 177 -12.63 -1.69 -24.89
C PRO A 177 -13.73 -2.37 -24.07
N GLY A 178 -14.99 -1.95 -24.29
CA GLY A 178 -16.19 -2.61 -23.77
C GLY A 178 -16.49 -2.32 -22.30
N ASN A 179 -17.71 -2.69 -21.87
CA ASN A 179 -18.03 -2.74 -20.45
C ASN A 179 -17.42 -4.00 -19.83
N LYS A 180 -16.69 -3.84 -18.72
CA LYS A 180 -15.81 -4.89 -18.19
C LYS A 180 -16.03 -5.12 -16.70
N THR A 181 -15.72 -6.32 -16.26
CA THR A 181 -15.52 -6.68 -14.86
C THR A 181 -14.15 -7.32 -14.66
N VAL A 182 -13.76 -7.55 -13.41
CA VAL A 182 -12.49 -8.17 -13.04
C VAL A 182 -12.76 -9.32 -12.09
N PHE A 183 -12.21 -10.48 -12.41
CA PHE A 183 -12.26 -11.67 -11.58
C PHE A 183 -10.87 -11.96 -11.02
N ARG A 184 -10.78 -12.21 -9.71
CA ARG A 184 -9.56 -12.71 -9.08
C ARG A 184 -9.62 -14.21 -8.91
N LEU A 185 -8.57 -14.88 -9.37
CA LEU A 185 -8.41 -16.33 -9.33
C LEU A 185 -7.49 -16.70 -8.18
N TYR A 186 -7.94 -17.59 -7.30
CA TYR A 186 -7.15 -18.09 -6.16
C TYR A 186 -6.94 -19.59 -6.28
N SER A 187 -5.80 -20.09 -5.83
CA SER A 187 -5.62 -21.53 -5.64
C SER A 187 -6.46 -22.02 -4.46
N LYS A 188 -7.27 -23.08 -4.64
CA LYS A 188 -7.95 -23.74 -3.50
C LYS A 188 -6.96 -24.36 -2.52
N MET A 189 -5.82 -24.84 -3.02
CA MET A 189 -4.81 -25.53 -2.22
C MET A 189 -4.05 -24.58 -1.28
N THR A 190 -3.65 -23.40 -1.78
CA THR A 190 -2.81 -22.47 -1.00
C THR A 190 -3.54 -21.22 -0.53
N GLY A 191 -4.73 -20.93 -1.07
CA GLY A 191 -5.44 -19.66 -0.86
C GLY A 191 -4.77 -18.45 -1.51
N LYS A 192 -3.68 -18.66 -2.26
CA LYS A 192 -2.91 -17.57 -2.89
C LYS A 192 -3.48 -17.17 -4.24
N ILE A 193 -3.32 -15.90 -4.59
CA ILE A 193 -3.70 -15.35 -5.90
C ILE A 193 -2.90 -16.06 -7.00
N LYS A 194 -3.58 -16.39 -8.10
CA LYS A 194 -2.99 -16.93 -9.33
C LYS A 194 -2.92 -15.87 -10.41
N ALA A 195 -4.01 -15.15 -10.64
CA ALA A 195 -4.10 -14.06 -11.61
C ALA A 195 -5.37 -13.23 -11.36
N ASP A 196 -5.41 -12.02 -11.92
CA ASP A 196 -6.65 -11.30 -12.19
C ASP A 196 -7.02 -11.49 -13.68
N LEU A 197 -8.30 -11.72 -13.96
CA LEU A 197 -8.85 -11.91 -15.29
C LEU A 197 -9.85 -10.79 -15.57
N ILE A 198 -9.55 -9.96 -16.57
CA ILE A 198 -10.45 -8.92 -17.05
C ILE A 198 -11.38 -9.52 -18.10
N ALA A 199 -12.68 -9.42 -17.86
CA ALA A 199 -13.72 -9.97 -18.72
C ALA A 199 -14.75 -8.92 -19.08
N LEU A 200 -15.56 -9.18 -20.10
CA LEU A 200 -16.74 -8.37 -20.39
C LEU A 200 -17.80 -8.59 -19.31
N GLU A 201 -18.61 -7.56 -19.06
CA GLU A 201 -19.77 -7.70 -18.20
C GLU A 201 -20.71 -8.82 -18.72
N GLY A 202 -21.22 -9.65 -17.81
CA GLY A 202 -22.08 -10.79 -18.13
C GLY A 202 -21.34 -12.09 -18.47
N GLU A 203 -20.01 -12.07 -18.56
CA GLU A 203 -19.23 -13.32 -18.57
C GLU A 203 -19.26 -14.00 -17.21
N SER A 204 -19.34 -15.33 -17.21
CA SER A 204 -19.29 -16.16 -16.01
C SER A 204 -18.38 -17.36 -16.25
N PHE A 205 -17.67 -17.77 -15.20
CA PHE A 205 -16.71 -18.87 -15.26
C PHE A 205 -17.05 -19.89 -14.19
N ASP A 206 -17.16 -21.15 -14.58
CA ASP A 206 -17.42 -22.27 -13.68
C ASP A 206 -16.10 -22.77 -13.09
N PRO A 207 -15.87 -22.62 -11.77
CA PRO A 207 -14.62 -23.04 -11.14
C PRO A 207 -14.40 -24.55 -11.17
N GLU A 208 -15.43 -25.35 -11.50
CA GLU A 208 -15.32 -26.81 -11.67
C GLU A 208 -14.86 -27.20 -13.08
N LYS A 209 -14.68 -26.24 -13.99
CA LYS A 209 -14.13 -26.45 -15.34
C LYS A 209 -12.73 -25.88 -15.49
N ASP A 210 -11.99 -26.48 -16.41
CA ASP A 210 -10.68 -25.98 -16.82
C ASP A 210 -10.83 -24.56 -17.40
N LEU A 211 -9.98 -23.64 -16.94
CA LEU A 211 -9.90 -22.27 -17.42
C LEU A 211 -8.48 -21.99 -17.88
N THR A 212 -8.32 -21.65 -19.16
CA THR A 212 -7.03 -21.23 -19.68
C THR A 212 -6.97 -19.71 -19.72
N ILE A 213 -5.97 -19.15 -19.05
CA ILE A 213 -5.65 -17.72 -19.07
C ILE A 213 -4.36 -17.50 -19.87
N CYS A 214 -4.24 -16.34 -20.48
CA CYS A 214 -3.23 -16.03 -21.48
C CYS A 214 -2.76 -14.59 -21.32
N ASP A 215 -1.45 -14.40 -21.32
CA ASP A 215 -0.85 -13.06 -21.29
C ASP A 215 -1.29 -12.28 -22.54
N PRO A 216 -1.81 -11.05 -22.39
CA PRO A 216 -2.37 -10.29 -23.50
C PRO A 216 -1.33 -9.77 -24.50
N ILE A 217 -0.05 -9.78 -24.14
CA ILE A 217 1.07 -9.36 -24.97
C ILE A 217 1.84 -10.59 -25.46
N SER A 218 2.26 -11.44 -24.53
CA SER A 218 3.03 -12.65 -24.79
C SER A 218 2.10 -13.87 -24.92
N THR A 219 1.26 -13.90 -25.96
CA THR A 219 0.15 -14.87 -26.10
C THR A 219 0.55 -16.36 -26.12
N TRP A 220 1.83 -16.68 -26.22
CA TRP A 220 2.36 -18.04 -26.03
C TRP A 220 2.45 -18.46 -24.55
N LYS A 221 2.46 -17.50 -23.62
CA LYS A 221 2.42 -17.74 -22.17
C LYS A 221 0.98 -18.00 -21.75
N LYS A 222 0.63 -19.28 -21.67
CA LYS A 222 -0.70 -19.76 -21.26
C LYS A 222 -0.59 -20.58 -19.99
N THR A 223 -1.57 -20.42 -19.13
CA THR A 223 -1.73 -21.23 -17.92
C THR A 223 -3.14 -21.80 -17.89
N THR A 224 -3.26 -23.12 -17.81
CA THR A 224 -4.55 -23.78 -17.61
C THR A 224 -4.73 -24.09 -16.12
N LEU A 225 -5.71 -23.46 -15.50
CA LEU A 225 -6.20 -23.79 -14.18
C LEU A 225 -7.16 -24.97 -14.32
N ARG A 226 -6.88 -26.08 -13.64
CA ARG A 226 -7.73 -27.26 -13.70
C ARG A 226 -9.05 -27.04 -12.95
N GLY A 227 -10.13 -27.57 -13.50
CA GLY A 227 -11.44 -27.60 -12.85
C GLY A 227 -11.33 -28.14 -11.42
N GLY A 228 -11.98 -27.45 -10.49
CA GLY A 228 -11.97 -27.79 -9.07
C GLY A 228 -10.72 -27.36 -8.32
N SER A 229 -9.65 -26.86 -8.97
CA SER A 229 -8.38 -26.48 -8.32
C SER A 229 -8.29 -25.03 -7.86
N TYR A 230 -9.25 -24.19 -8.25
CA TYR A 230 -9.24 -22.75 -8.00
C TYR A 230 -10.61 -22.21 -7.58
N THR A 231 -10.63 -21.08 -6.91
CA THR A 231 -11.85 -20.28 -6.67
C THR A 231 -11.75 -18.98 -7.43
N ILE A 232 -12.90 -18.44 -7.81
CA ILE A 232 -13.02 -17.17 -8.53
C ILE A 232 -13.85 -16.19 -7.71
N ARG A 233 -13.43 -14.92 -7.68
CA ARG A 233 -14.17 -13.82 -7.03
C ARG A 233 -14.25 -12.63 -7.96
N GLU A 234 -15.46 -12.17 -8.26
CA GLU A 234 -15.66 -10.88 -8.93
C GLU A 234 -15.26 -9.74 -7.99
N LEU A 235 -14.44 -8.80 -8.47
CA LEU A 235 -13.87 -7.72 -7.66
C LEU A 235 -14.70 -6.43 -7.71
N LEU A 236 -15.35 -6.15 -8.84
CA LEU A 236 -16.15 -4.94 -8.97
C LEU A 236 -17.52 -5.17 -8.35
N VAL A 237 -17.86 -4.33 -7.37
CA VAL A 237 -19.16 -4.36 -6.70
C VAL A 237 -19.87 -3.03 -6.92
N PRO A 238 -21.20 -3.02 -7.11
CA PRO A 238 -21.94 -1.80 -7.35
C PRO A 238 -21.95 -0.93 -6.08
N VAL A 239 -21.42 0.28 -6.18
CA VAL A 239 -21.45 1.29 -5.09
C VAL A 239 -22.66 2.20 -5.22
N PHE A 240 -22.95 2.64 -6.44
CA PHE A 240 -24.11 3.46 -6.78
C PHE A 240 -24.91 2.79 -7.90
N LYS A 241 -26.24 2.84 -7.80
CA LYS A 241 -27.18 2.44 -8.85
C LYS A 241 -28.22 3.55 -9.02
N ASP A 242 -28.38 4.05 -10.23
CA ASP A 242 -29.35 5.10 -10.57
C ASP A 242 -29.28 6.33 -9.65
N GLY A 243 -28.06 6.74 -9.29
CA GLY A 243 -27.80 7.88 -8.39
C GLY A 243 -27.96 7.58 -6.90
N LEU A 244 -28.40 6.39 -6.52
CA LEU A 244 -28.55 5.97 -5.13
C LEU A 244 -27.34 5.15 -4.66
N CYS A 245 -26.81 5.49 -3.49
CA CYS A 245 -25.76 4.70 -2.85
C CYS A 245 -26.37 3.38 -2.35
N VAL A 246 -25.95 2.26 -2.94
CA VAL A 246 -26.42 0.91 -2.58
C VAL A 246 -25.39 0.12 -1.77
N TYR A 247 -24.19 0.69 -1.58
CA TYR A 247 -23.11 0.08 -0.83
C TYR A 247 -22.89 0.80 0.50
N ARG A 248 -22.79 0.03 1.57
CA ARG A 248 -22.38 0.54 2.88
C ARG A 248 -20.86 0.43 3.00
N SER A 249 -20.18 1.58 3.06
CA SER A 249 -18.73 1.59 3.28
C SER A 249 -18.42 1.00 4.66
N PRO A 250 -17.46 0.07 4.77
CA PRO A 250 -16.96 -0.41 6.05
C PRO A 250 -16.16 0.68 6.76
N GLU A 251 -15.96 0.51 8.06
CA GLU A 251 -15.15 1.42 8.88
C GLU A 251 -13.66 1.29 8.53
N VAL A 252 -12.86 2.34 8.77
CA VAL A 252 -11.45 2.37 8.37
C VAL A 252 -10.64 1.21 8.95
N MET A 253 -10.90 0.83 10.21
CA MET A 253 -10.21 -0.30 10.84
C MET A 253 -10.68 -1.66 10.32
N GLU A 254 -11.85 -1.75 9.70
CA GLU A 254 -12.30 -2.94 8.97
C GLU A 254 -11.63 -3.01 7.61
N ILE A 255 -11.50 -1.88 6.90
CA ILE A 255 -10.73 -1.79 5.64
C ILE A 255 -9.29 -2.25 5.87
N GLN A 256 -8.67 -1.84 6.97
CA GLN A 256 -7.32 -2.29 7.34
C GLN A 256 -7.23 -3.81 7.51
N LYS A 257 -8.20 -4.44 8.16
CA LYS A 257 -8.26 -5.91 8.31
C LYS A 257 -8.43 -6.61 6.97
N VAL A 258 -9.29 -6.06 6.09
CA VAL A 258 -9.46 -6.57 4.72
C VAL A 258 -8.15 -6.48 3.96
N CYS A 259 -7.48 -5.31 3.97
CA CYS A 259 -6.19 -5.12 3.32
C CYS A 259 -5.14 -6.14 3.80
N LYS A 260 -5.03 -6.37 5.12
CA LYS A 260 -4.12 -7.37 5.68
C LYS A 260 -4.44 -8.78 5.16
N ARG A 261 -5.71 -9.18 5.19
CA ARG A 261 -6.15 -10.48 4.67
C ARG A 261 -5.82 -10.63 3.17
N GLU A 262 -6.06 -9.61 2.37
CA GLU A 262 -5.76 -9.63 0.93
C GLU A 262 -4.24 -9.67 0.67
N LEU A 263 -3.43 -8.93 1.44
CA LEU A 263 -1.96 -9.03 1.38
C LEU A 263 -1.46 -10.44 1.68
N ASP A 264 -2.13 -11.16 2.59
CA ASP A 264 -1.79 -12.54 2.92
C ASP A 264 -2.16 -13.53 1.80
N THR A 265 -3.01 -13.14 0.84
CA THR A 265 -3.26 -13.92 -0.37
C THR A 265 -2.19 -13.75 -1.45
N LEU A 266 -1.32 -12.75 -1.34
CA LEU A 266 -0.19 -12.59 -2.26
C LEU A 266 0.95 -13.56 -1.94
N TRP A 267 1.69 -13.95 -2.98
CA TRP A 267 2.94 -14.68 -2.87
C TRP A 267 4.03 -13.77 -2.27
N GLU A 268 4.98 -14.35 -1.53
CA GLU A 268 6.05 -13.59 -0.88
C GLU A 268 6.93 -12.89 -1.92
N GLU A 269 7.15 -13.56 -3.05
CA GLU A 269 7.88 -13.08 -4.22
C GLU A 269 7.23 -11.85 -4.86
N SER A 270 5.91 -11.69 -4.71
CA SER A 270 5.18 -10.50 -5.16
C SER A 270 5.14 -9.38 -4.12
N ARG A 271 5.47 -9.67 -2.86
CA ARG A 271 5.44 -8.72 -1.74
C ARG A 271 6.78 -8.02 -1.48
N ARG A 272 7.88 -8.53 -2.05
CA ARG A 272 9.21 -7.93 -1.88
C ARG A 272 9.28 -6.57 -2.57
N LEU A 273 10.06 -5.66 -1.98
CA LEU A 273 10.26 -4.31 -2.52
C LEU A 273 11.12 -4.31 -3.78
N MET A 274 12.16 -5.17 -3.79
CA MET A 274 13.12 -5.24 -4.87
C MET A 274 12.74 -6.32 -5.89
N ASN A 275 12.59 -5.92 -7.15
CA ASN A 275 12.28 -6.80 -8.28
C ASN A 275 11.11 -7.76 -8.01
N PRO A 276 9.93 -7.28 -7.56
CA PRO A 276 8.79 -8.15 -7.24
C PRO A 276 8.36 -8.98 -8.44
N HIS A 277 7.92 -10.22 -8.18
CA HIS A 277 7.21 -11.00 -9.17
C HIS A 277 5.86 -10.34 -9.49
N GLN A 278 5.61 -10.05 -10.77
CA GLN A 278 4.38 -9.41 -11.21
C GLN A 278 3.21 -10.38 -11.11
N VAL A 279 2.12 -9.92 -10.51
CA VAL A 279 0.85 -10.66 -10.53
C VAL A 279 0.27 -10.58 -11.93
N TYR A 280 -0.11 -11.73 -12.49
CA TYR A 280 -0.67 -11.81 -13.83
C TYR A 280 -2.03 -11.09 -13.91
N VAL A 281 -2.21 -10.30 -14.96
CA VAL A 281 -3.47 -9.61 -15.29
C VAL A 281 -3.80 -9.92 -16.76
N ASP A 282 -4.70 -10.88 -16.95
CA ASP A 282 -5.00 -11.45 -18.25
C ASP A 282 -6.37 -10.97 -18.77
N LEU A 283 -6.62 -11.19 -20.06
CA LEU A 283 -7.91 -10.89 -20.69
C LEU A 283 -8.65 -12.20 -20.98
N SER A 284 -9.97 -12.21 -20.79
CA SER A 284 -10.82 -13.27 -21.33
C SER A 284 -10.73 -13.33 -22.86
N ASP A 285 -10.96 -14.52 -23.42
CA ASP A 285 -10.93 -14.72 -24.88
C ASP A 285 -11.89 -13.77 -25.60
N ARG A 286 -13.11 -13.58 -25.08
CA ARG A 286 -14.10 -12.66 -25.67
C ARG A 286 -13.64 -11.21 -25.68
N LEU A 287 -13.04 -10.73 -24.58
CA LEU A 287 -12.50 -9.38 -24.52
C LEU A 287 -11.26 -9.21 -25.42
N TYR A 288 -10.39 -10.21 -25.46
CA TYR A 288 -9.21 -10.22 -26.31
C TYR A 288 -9.61 -10.15 -27.79
N ASP A 289 -10.55 -10.99 -28.23
CA ASP A 289 -11.07 -11.01 -29.59
C ASP A 289 -11.76 -9.69 -29.95
N MET A 290 -12.55 -9.11 -29.04
CA MET A 290 -13.15 -7.78 -29.24
C MET A 290 -12.07 -6.71 -29.45
N LYS A 291 -11.02 -6.72 -28.63
CA LYS A 291 -9.90 -5.78 -28.74
C LYS A 291 -9.19 -5.94 -30.09
N LYS A 292 -8.89 -7.17 -30.49
CA LYS A 292 -8.24 -7.48 -31.77
C LYS A 292 -9.07 -7.00 -32.96
N LYS A 293 -10.37 -7.31 -32.98
CA LYS A 293 -11.28 -6.89 -34.04
C LYS A 293 -11.33 -5.36 -34.18
N LEU A 294 -11.39 -4.64 -33.06
CA LEU A 294 -11.39 -3.17 -33.09
C LEU A 294 -10.06 -2.58 -33.60
N PHE A 295 -8.92 -3.22 -33.33
CA PHE A 295 -7.65 -2.81 -33.93
C PHE A 295 -7.65 -2.98 -35.45
N GLU A 296 -8.10 -4.14 -35.95
CA GLU A 296 -8.20 -4.42 -37.38
C GLU A 296 -9.12 -3.40 -38.08
N GLU A 297 -10.28 -3.11 -37.49
CA GLU A 297 -11.22 -2.11 -38.02
C GLU A 297 -10.63 -0.70 -38.09
N MET A 298 -9.86 -0.28 -37.07
CA MET A 298 -9.25 1.05 -37.06
C MET A 298 -8.10 1.16 -38.06
N SER A 299 -7.26 0.13 -38.16
CA SER A 299 -6.15 0.08 -39.11
C SER A 299 -6.66 0.14 -40.56
N LEU A 300 -7.74 -0.58 -40.88
CA LEU A 300 -8.38 -0.53 -42.20
C LEU A 300 -8.93 0.87 -42.51
N LYS A 301 -9.54 1.54 -41.53
CA LYS A 301 -10.05 2.91 -41.70
C LYS A 301 -8.93 3.92 -41.94
N GLU A 302 -7.81 3.80 -41.25
CA GLU A 302 -6.63 4.66 -41.45
C GLU A 302 -6.05 4.48 -42.86
N GLN A 303 -5.92 3.25 -43.34
CA GLN A 303 -5.45 2.96 -44.69
C GLN A 303 -6.39 3.54 -45.77
N GLN A 304 -7.70 3.38 -45.59
CA GLN A 304 -8.71 3.95 -46.50
C GLN A 304 -8.67 5.49 -46.51
N ALA A 305 -8.50 6.12 -45.34
CA ALA A 305 -8.37 7.57 -45.25
C ALA A 305 -7.10 8.09 -45.96
N HIS A 306 -5.95 7.43 -45.78
CA HIS A 306 -4.70 7.77 -46.47
C HIS A 306 -4.80 7.63 -47.99
N SER A 307 -5.39 6.53 -48.48
CA SER A 307 -5.59 6.33 -49.92
C SER A 307 -6.52 7.38 -50.56
N THR A 308 -7.47 7.91 -49.78
CA THR A 308 -8.38 8.96 -50.25
C THR A 308 -7.68 10.33 -50.28
N SER A 309 -6.81 10.63 -49.30
CA SER A 309 -6.02 11.88 -49.29
C SER A 309 -4.95 11.92 -50.38
N GLU A 310 -4.28 10.80 -50.67
CA GLU A 310 -3.29 10.74 -51.75
C GLU A 310 -3.92 10.89 -53.14
N ASN A 311 -5.14 10.36 -53.34
CA ASN A 311 -5.86 10.54 -54.59
C ASN A 311 -6.34 11.98 -54.81
N ASN A 312 -6.72 12.69 -53.74
CA ASN A 312 -7.10 14.11 -53.83
C ASN A 312 -5.88 15.01 -54.07
N GLN A 313 -4.70 14.71 -53.53
CA GLN A 313 -3.47 15.47 -53.80
C GLN A 313 -2.89 15.25 -55.21
N LYS A 314 -3.26 14.17 -55.90
CA LYS A 314 -2.86 13.91 -57.29
C LYS A 314 -3.81 14.52 -58.33
N GLN A 315 -4.92 15.11 -57.89
CA GLN A 315 -5.92 15.76 -58.76
C GLN A 315 -5.85 17.30 -58.74
N GLU A 316 -4.97 17.90 -57.93
CA GLU A 316 -4.55 19.31 -57.98
C GLU A 316 -3.21 19.46 -58.72
#